data_AF-A0A094EFY0-F1
#
_entry.id   AF-A0A094EFY0-F1
#
_cell.length_a   1.000
_cell.length_b   1.000
_cell.length_c   1.000
_cell.angle_alpha   90.00
_cell.angle_beta   90.00
_cell.angle_gamma   90.00
#
_symmetry.space_group_name_H-M   'P 1'
#
loop_
_entity.id
_entity.type
_entity.pdbx_description
1 polymer ?
#
loop_
_entity_poly.entity_id
_entity_poly.type
_entity_poly.pdbx_seq_one_letter_code
_entity_poly.pdbx_strand_id
1 'polypeptide(L)'
;MVVKHENVKWVDGLRGLASVSVVVTHLARTFDQILFYPNTGGSPENQPYFLQWPIIRVFVQGRIGIAIFALVTGYVCALKPIRQSKSGNIDGALTSVAKSAFRRIPRLFLPTTIATCIMWVLSQLGAYDVAAATDSYWLITTSPAHRRPFSAAVHSLFREIMVTWTMLQNNYDPNQWTLQPLLKGSMMVYMLIFGTIYMQQKYRMMISLAFYVYFFLAGE
;
A
#
# COMPACT_ATOMS: atom_id res chain seq x y z
N MET A 1 4.81 -22.56 29.82
CA MET A 1 5.40 -22.21 28.49
C MET A 1 5.95 -20.80 28.57
N VAL A 2 7.27 -20.63 28.44
CA VAL A 2 7.91 -19.30 28.44
C VAL A 2 7.57 -18.61 27.12
N VAL A 3 6.88 -17.47 27.18
CA VAL A 3 6.59 -16.65 26.00
C VAL A 3 7.88 -15.94 25.61
N LYS A 4 8.61 -16.50 24.64
CA LYS A 4 9.78 -15.83 24.05
C LYS A 4 9.30 -14.56 23.34
N HIS A 5 9.65 -13.40 23.88
CA HIS A 5 9.40 -12.11 23.23
C HIS A 5 10.33 -12.01 22.01
N GLU A 6 9.86 -12.51 20.88
CA GLU A 6 10.57 -12.39 19.61
C GLU A 6 10.67 -10.91 19.21
N ASN A 7 11.90 -10.47 18.95
CA ASN A 7 12.21 -9.09 18.64
C ASN A 7 11.65 -8.72 17.26
N VAL A 8 10.55 -7.96 17.22
CA VAL A 8 9.89 -7.57 15.97
C VAL A 8 10.64 -6.42 15.27
N LYS A 9 11.81 -5.98 15.78
CA LYS A 9 12.62 -4.90 15.16
C LYS A 9 13.03 -5.19 13.71
N TRP A 10 13.22 -6.46 13.34
CA TRP A 10 13.51 -6.82 11.95
C TRP A 10 12.38 -6.41 10.99
N VAL A 11 11.14 -6.38 11.48
CA VAL A 11 9.97 -5.95 10.70
C VAL A 11 10.05 -4.47 10.35
N ASP A 12 10.50 -3.65 11.29
CA ASP A 12 10.68 -2.22 11.05
C ASP A 12 11.84 -1.97 10.07
N GLY A 13 12.93 -2.75 10.17
CA GLY A 13 14.01 -2.75 9.18
C GLY A 13 13.52 -3.13 7.77
N LEU A 14 12.72 -4.19 7.67
CA LEU A 14 12.15 -4.65 6.40
C LEU A 14 11.18 -3.62 5.79
N ARG A 15 10.37 -2.94 6.61
CA ARG A 15 9.55 -1.80 6.17
C ARG A 15 10.40 -0.65 5.67
N GLY A 16 11.50 -0.33 6.35
CA GLY A 16 12.45 0.70 5.92
C GLY A 16 13.01 0.42 4.53
N LEU A 17 13.47 -0.81 4.28
CA LEU A 17 13.94 -1.23 2.96
C LEU A 17 12.84 -1.13 1.89
N ALA A 18 11.61 -1.53 2.22
CA ALA A 18 10.47 -1.40 1.32
C ALA A 18 10.16 0.08 1.00
N SER A 19 10.21 0.97 1.99
CA SER A 19 10.03 2.42 1.79
C SER A 19 11.06 2.99 0.83
N VAL A 20 12.34 2.63 1.00
CA VAL A 20 13.42 3.09 0.11
C VAL A 20 13.18 2.61 -1.32
N SER A 21 12.81 1.34 -1.52
CA SER A 21 12.50 0.82 -2.85
C SER A 21 11.33 1.56 -3.51
N VAL A 22 10.27 1.90 -2.76
CA VAL A 22 9.15 2.71 -3.27
C VAL A 22 9.61 4.11 -3.68
N VAL A 23 10.43 4.78 -2.86
CA VAL A 23 11.01 6.09 -3.20
C VAL A 23 11.85 6.02 -4.48
N VAL A 24 12.74 5.04 -4.58
CA VAL A 24 13.56 4.80 -5.79
C VAL A 24 12.68 4.61 -7.01
N THR A 25 11.54 3.92 -6.86
CA THR A 25 10.59 3.70 -7.96
C THR A 25 9.91 4.99 -8.40
N HIS A 26 9.54 5.87 -7.47
CA HIS A 26 8.98 7.17 -7.83
C HIS A 26 10.01 8.06 -8.51
N LEU A 27 11.27 8.04 -8.04
CA LEU A 27 12.37 8.74 -8.70
C LEU A 27 12.61 8.21 -10.12
N ALA A 28 12.68 6.88 -10.28
CA ALA A 28 12.82 6.25 -11.59
C ALA A 28 11.66 6.63 -12.52
N ARG A 29 10.40 6.54 -12.06
CA ARG A 29 9.25 6.96 -12.88
C ARG A 29 9.29 8.44 -13.27
N THR A 30 9.79 9.28 -12.39
CA THR A 30 9.85 10.74 -12.60
C THR A 30 10.96 11.15 -13.56
N PHE A 31 12.16 10.58 -13.42
CA PHE A 31 13.35 11.02 -14.14
C PHE A 31 13.80 10.09 -15.27
N ASP A 32 13.46 8.80 -15.19
CA ASP A 32 13.85 7.79 -16.17
C ASP A 32 12.81 6.65 -16.27
N GLN A 33 11.68 6.98 -16.90
CA GLN A 33 10.52 6.08 -16.97
C GLN A 33 10.84 4.74 -17.67
N ILE A 34 11.89 4.66 -18.48
CA ILE A 34 12.25 3.44 -19.19
C ILE A 34 12.63 2.31 -18.24
N LEU A 35 13.18 2.66 -17.06
CA LEU A 35 13.54 1.71 -16.01
C LEU A 35 12.33 1.00 -15.39
N PHE A 36 11.13 1.55 -15.55
CA PHE A 36 9.90 0.90 -15.08
C PHE A 36 9.49 -0.29 -15.97
N TYR A 37 9.88 -0.27 -17.24
CA TYR A 37 9.58 -1.31 -18.21
C TYR A 37 10.57 -2.48 -18.10
N PRO A 38 10.15 -3.71 -18.46
CA PRO A 38 11.01 -4.89 -18.40
C PRO A 38 12.22 -4.83 -19.34
N ASN A 39 12.13 -4.08 -20.43
CA ASN A 39 13.21 -3.88 -21.40
C ASN A 39 13.10 -2.50 -22.08
N THR A 40 14.21 -2.02 -22.61
CA THR A 40 14.32 -0.76 -23.36
C THR A 40 13.88 -0.97 -24.81
N GLY A 41 12.58 -0.97 -25.07
CA GLY A 41 12.02 -1.03 -26.42
C GLY A 41 12.02 -2.44 -27.01
N GLY A 42 10.89 -2.85 -27.58
CA GLY A 42 10.69 -4.20 -28.14
C GLY A 42 11.51 -4.54 -29.40
N SER A 43 12.58 -3.79 -29.71
CA SER A 43 13.49 -4.09 -30.81
C SER A 43 14.67 -4.94 -30.32
N PRO A 44 15.05 -6.02 -31.04
CA PRO A 44 16.18 -6.89 -30.68
C PRO A 44 17.53 -6.18 -30.53
N GLU A 45 17.68 -4.98 -31.08
CA GLU A 45 18.94 -4.22 -31.11
C GLU A 45 19.21 -3.41 -29.84
N ASN A 46 18.18 -3.16 -29.02
CA ASN A 46 18.34 -2.38 -27.80
C ASN A 46 18.67 -3.29 -26.62
N GLN A 47 19.91 -3.19 -26.12
CA GLN A 47 20.28 -3.90 -24.90
C GLN A 47 19.63 -3.26 -23.66
N PRO A 48 19.13 -4.08 -22.71
CA PRO A 48 18.57 -3.57 -21.47
C PRO A 48 19.65 -2.91 -20.63
N TYR A 49 19.29 -1.80 -19.98
CA TYR A 49 20.17 -1.15 -19.01
C TYR A 49 20.49 -2.10 -17.85
N PHE A 50 21.63 -1.91 -17.20
CA PHE A 50 22.02 -2.68 -16.02
C PHE A 50 20.92 -2.74 -14.95
N LEU A 51 20.22 -1.63 -14.73
CA LEU A 51 19.12 -1.54 -13.75
C LEU A 51 17.84 -2.27 -14.17
N GLN A 52 17.71 -2.66 -15.44
CA GLN A 52 16.60 -3.49 -15.94
C GLN A 52 16.92 -5.00 -15.91
N TRP A 53 18.14 -5.39 -15.54
CA TRP A 53 18.51 -6.79 -15.47
C TRP A 53 17.61 -7.57 -14.49
N PRO A 54 17.41 -8.88 -14.74
CA PRO A 54 16.71 -9.75 -13.82
C PRO A 54 17.26 -9.60 -12.39
N ILE A 55 16.38 -9.70 -11.39
CA ILE A 55 16.69 -9.48 -9.96
C ILE A 55 16.98 -8.02 -9.61
N ILE A 56 17.89 -7.33 -10.30
CA ILE A 56 18.26 -5.93 -10.00
C ILE A 56 17.07 -4.99 -10.16
N ARG A 57 16.30 -5.17 -11.24
CA ARG A 57 15.09 -4.38 -11.53
C ARG A 57 14.04 -4.41 -10.42
N VAL A 58 14.06 -5.43 -9.55
CA VAL A 58 13.08 -5.57 -8.46
C VAL A 58 13.18 -4.39 -7.48
N PHE A 59 14.38 -3.85 -7.28
CA PHE A 59 14.60 -2.70 -6.41
C PHE A 59 14.11 -1.38 -7.02
N VAL A 60 14.16 -1.27 -8.35
CA VAL A 60 13.82 -0.05 -9.11
C VAL A 60 12.34 0.00 -9.52
N GLN A 61 11.71 -1.16 -9.75
CA GLN A 61 10.33 -1.24 -10.22
C GLN A 61 9.28 -1.07 -9.08
N GLY A 62 9.65 -1.30 -7.83
CA GLY A 62 8.84 -0.99 -6.65
C GLY A 62 7.70 -1.93 -6.31
N ARG A 63 7.36 -2.87 -7.19
CA ARG A 63 6.27 -3.85 -6.97
C ARG A 63 6.46 -4.64 -5.67
N ILE A 64 7.71 -4.99 -5.35
CA ILE A 64 8.01 -5.75 -4.13
C ILE A 64 7.79 -4.94 -2.85
N GLY A 65 7.99 -3.61 -2.90
CA GLY A 65 7.82 -2.76 -1.72
C GLY A 65 6.39 -2.82 -1.20
N ILE A 66 5.40 -2.70 -2.10
CA ILE A 66 3.98 -2.81 -1.77
C ILE A 66 3.65 -4.19 -1.20
N ALA A 67 4.17 -5.26 -1.81
CA ALA A 67 3.96 -6.63 -1.34
C ALA A 67 4.56 -6.85 0.07
N ILE A 68 5.75 -6.32 0.33
CA ILE A 68 6.38 -6.35 1.65
C ILE A 68 5.51 -5.62 2.67
N PHE A 69 5.02 -4.42 2.37
CA PHE A 69 4.13 -3.68 3.27
C PHE A 69 2.85 -4.45 3.60
N ALA A 70 2.23 -5.08 2.59
CA ALA A 70 1.03 -5.90 2.78
C ALA A 70 1.33 -7.12 3.67
N LEU A 71 2.37 -7.90 3.34
CA LEU A 71 2.78 -9.09 4.08
C LEU A 71 3.09 -8.77 5.54
N VAL A 72 3.96 -7.78 5.76
CA VAL A 72 4.38 -7.34 7.09
C VAL A 72 3.19 -6.81 7.89
N THR A 73 2.30 -6.05 7.24
CA THR A 73 1.08 -5.56 7.87
C THR A 73 0.22 -6.73 8.36
N GLY A 74 -0.08 -7.70 7.50
CA GLY A 74 -0.82 -8.90 7.87
C GLY A 74 -0.15 -9.68 9.00
N TYR A 75 1.17 -9.90 8.90
CA TYR A 75 1.96 -10.60 9.92
C TYR A 75 1.84 -9.96 11.30
N VAL A 76 2.08 -8.64 11.41
CA VAL A 76 2.01 -7.93 12.70
C VAL A 76 0.58 -7.87 13.24
N CYS A 77 -0.42 -7.75 12.37
CA CYS A 77 -1.83 -7.78 12.78
C CYS A 77 -2.22 -9.14 13.37
N ALA A 78 -1.69 -10.23 12.82
CA ALA A 78 -2.03 -11.58 13.24
C ALA A 78 -1.24 -12.05 14.47
N LEU A 79 0.02 -11.62 14.61
CA LEU A 79 0.95 -12.17 15.60
C LEU A 79 0.44 -12.03 17.04
N LYS A 80 -0.01 -10.83 17.44
CA LYS A 80 -0.43 -10.58 18.82
C LYS A 80 -1.71 -11.37 19.19
N PRO A 81 -2.82 -11.28 18.43
CA PRO A 81 -4.03 -12.06 18.71
C PRO A 81 -3.79 -13.57 18.73
N ILE A 82 -2.97 -14.10 17.80
CA ILE A 82 -2.66 -15.53 17.73
C ILE A 82 -1.88 -15.97 18.98
N ARG A 83 -0.92 -15.17 19.45
CA ARG A 83 -0.16 -15.46 20.68
C ARG A 83 -1.06 -15.49 21.91
N GLN A 84 -1.96 -14.51 22.04
CA GLN A 84 -2.91 -14.45 23.15
C GLN A 84 -3.91 -15.61 23.13
N SER A 85 -4.42 -15.98 21.95
CA SER A 85 -5.27 -17.16 21.77
C SER A 85 -4.55 -18.45 22.18
N LYS A 86 -3.29 -18.62 21.77
CA LYS A 86 -2.45 -19.77 22.17
C LYS A 86 -2.17 -19.84 23.67
N SER A 87 -2.13 -18.71 24.37
CA SER A 87 -1.95 -18.67 25.83
C SER A 87 -3.27 -18.81 26.60
N GLY A 88 -4.38 -19.14 25.94
CA GLY A 88 -5.71 -19.26 26.55
C GLY A 88 -6.42 -17.91 26.80
N ASN A 89 -5.82 -16.77 26.44
CA ASN A 89 -6.41 -15.45 26.63
C ASN A 89 -7.21 -15.03 25.40
N ILE A 90 -8.39 -15.62 25.21
CA ILE A 90 -9.26 -15.35 24.06
C ILE A 90 -9.83 -13.93 24.10
N ASP A 91 -10.29 -13.46 25.25
CA ASP A 91 -10.88 -12.11 25.38
C ASP A 91 -9.86 -11.01 25.07
N GLY A 92 -8.62 -11.21 25.52
CA GLY A 92 -7.50 -10.33 25.20
C GLY A 92 -7.12 -10.36 23.72
N ALA A 93 -7.24 -11.51 23.05
CA ALA A 93 -7.05 -11.64 21.61
C ALA A 93 -8.14 -10.91 20.83
N LEU A 94 -9.42 -11.09 21.18
CA LEU A 94 -10.58 -10.39 20.58
C LEU A 94 -10.46 -8.88 20.75
N THR A 95 -10.15 -8.43 21.98
CA THR A 95 -9.91 -7.01 22.29
C THR A 95 -8.76 -6.44 21.45
N SER A 96 -7.70 -7.22 21.25
CA SER A 96 -6.55 -6.79 20.43
C SER A 96 -6.90 -6.67 18.95
N VAL A 97 -7.70 -7.59 18.41
CA VAL A 97 -8.22 -7.51 17.04
C VAL A 97 -9.07 -6.25 16.88
N ALA A 98 -10.08 -6.05 17.74
CA ALA A 98 -10.98 -4.90 17.68
C ALA A 98 -10.23 -3.56 17.76
N LYS A 99 -9.33 -3.41 18.74
CA LYS A 99 -8.51 -2.19 18.89
C LYS A 99 -7.54 -1.99 17.73
N SER A 100 -7.05 -3.05 17.10
CA SER A 100 -6.14 -2.95 15.95
C SER A 100 -6.90 -2.52 14.69
N ALA A 101 -8.07 -3.14 14.44
CA ALA A 101 -8.95 -2.80 13.33
C ALA A 101 -9.43 -1.35 13.41
N PHE A 102 -9.96 -0.94 14.56
CA PHE A 102 -10.50 0.41 14.75
C PHE A 102 -9.44 1.50 14.57
N ARG A 103 -8.25 1.35 15.16
CA ARG A 103 -7.18 2.36 15.06
C ARG A 103 -6.57 2.49 13.68
N ARG A 104 -6.71 1.47 12.82
CA ARG A 104 -6.08 1.45 11.49
C ARG A 104 -6.79 2.38 10.52
N ILE A 105 -8.11 2.45 10.57
CA ILE A 105 -8.93 3.32 9.70
C ILE A 105 -8.49 4.79 9.81
N PRO A 106 -8.53 5.45 10.98
CA PRO A 106 -8.14 6.86 11.09
C PRO A 106 -6.64 7.06 10.80
N ARG A 107 -5.79 6.09 11.15
CA ARG A 107 -4.35 6.17 10.86
C ARG A 107 -4.04 6.23 9.37
N LEU A 108 -4.83 5.56 8.52
CA LEU A 108 -4.66 5.63 7.07
C LEU A 108 -5.45 6.78 6.46
N PHE A 109 -6.69 7.02 6.93
CA PHE A 109 -7.59 8.03 6.38
C PHE A 109 -7.12 9.47 6.64
N LEU A 110 -6.71 9.79 7.87
CA LEU A 110 -6.39 11.18 8.24
C LEU A 110 -5.15 11.72 7.52
N PRO A 111 -3.99 11.03 7.52
CA PRO A 111 -2.80 11.57 6.86
C PRO A 111 -2.96 11.73 5.35
N THR A 112 -3.76 10.85 4.72
CA THR A 112 -3.96 10.80 3.27
C THR A 112 -4.97 11.84 2.81
N THR A 113 -6.00 12.10 3.64
CA THR A 113 -6.88 13.25 3.49
C THR A 113 -6.10 14.56 3.61
N ILE A 114 -5.23 14.69 4.62
CA ILE A 114 -4.39 15.88 4.80
C ILE A 114 -3.48 16.09 3.59
N ALA A 115 -2.80 15.04 3.12
CA ALA A 115 -1.96 15.11 1.92
C ALA A 115 -2.78 15.57 0.70
N THR A 116 -3.97 15.00 0.47
CA THR A 116 -4.85 15.40 -0.62
C THR A 116 -5.28 16.86 -0.50
N CYS A 117 -5.59 17.35 0.69
CA CYS A 117 -5.89 18.77 0.93
C CYS A 117 -4.70 19.67 0.59
N ILE A 118 -3.47 19.29 0.97
CA ILE A 118 -2.26 20.05 0.64
C ILE A 118 -2.06 20.11 -0.89
N MET A 119 -2.13 18.96 -1.57
CA MET A 119 -1.99 18.89 -3.03
C MET A 119 -3.10 19.69 -3.74
N TRP A 120 -4.32 19.66 -3.19
CA TRP A 120 -5.44 20.47 -3.66
C TRP A 120 -5.15 21.97 -3.56
N VAL A 121 -4.64 22.45 -2.41
CA VAL A 121 -4.26 23.86 -2.22
C VAL A 121 -3.18 24.25 -3.24
N LEU A 122 -2.12 23.45 -3.38
CA LEU A 122 -1.05 23.69 -4.33
C LEU A 122 -1.55 23.73 -5.79
N SER A 123 -2.51 22.88 -6.13
CA SER A 123 -3.20 22.90 -7.44
C SER A 123 -4.04 24.16 -7.65
N GLN A 124 -4.69 24.68 -6.61
CA GLN A 124 -5.39 25.96 -6.72
C GLN A 124 -4.44 27.16 -6.87
N LEU A 125 -3.21 27.05 -6.37
CA LEU A 125 -2.16 28.06 -6.54
C LEU A 125 -1.41 27.97 -7.89
N GLY A 126 -1.71 26.98 -8.73
CA GLY A 126 -1.01 26.76 -10.01
C GLY A 126 0.38 26.15 -9.87
N ALA A 127 0.73 25.59 -8.71
CA ALA A 127 2.08 25.06 -8.45
C ALA A 127 2.49 23.92 -9.41
N TYR A 128 1.52 23.20 -9.97
CA TYR A 128 1.75 22.07 -10.87
C TYR A 128 1.82 22.47 -12.35
N ASP A 129 1.56 23.72 -12.71
CA ASP A 129 1.62 24.18 -14.10
C ASP A 129 3.07 24.05 -14.66
N VAL A 130 4.07 24.08 -13.77
CA VAL A 130 5.48 23.82 -14.11
C VAL A 130 5.72 22.43 -14.70
N ALA A 131 4.87 21.44 -14.40
CA ALA A 131 5.02 20.08 -14.92
C ALA A 131 4.90 20.03 -16.45
N ALA A 132 4.11 20.94 -17.04
CA ALA A 132 3.97 21.06 -18.50
C ALA A 132 5.26 21.55 -19.18
N ALA A 133 6.20 22.12 -18.44
CA ALA A 133 7.51 22.54 -18.93
C ALA A 133 8.59 21.45 -18.81
N THR A 134 8.22 20.22 -18.41
CA THR A 134 9.15 19.10 -18.27
C THR A 134 8.92 18.06 -19.37
N ASP A 135 9.96 17.30 -19.74
CA ASP A 135 9.83 16.18 -20.68
C ASP A 135 9.36 14.87 -19.99
N SER A 136 9.06 14.91 -18.69
CA SER A 136 8.67 13.74 -17.91
C SER A 136 7.19 13.43 -18.09
N TYR A 137 6.89 12.35 -18.82
CA TYR A 137 5.52 11.85 -18.96
C TYR A 137 4.84 11.61 -17.61
N TRP A 138 5.56 11.06 -16.62
CA TRP A 138 5.00 10.82 -15.29
C TRP A 138 4.61 12.13 -14.59
N LEU A 139 5.47 13.16 -14.60
CA LEU A 139 5.13 14.45 -13.98
C LEU A 139 3.95 15.12 -14.68
N ILE A 140 3.92 15.13 -16.01
CA ILE A 140 2.82 15.73 -16.78
C ILE A 140 1.49 15.04 -16.46
N THR A 141 1.47 13.70 -16.44
CA THR A 141 0.22 12.93 -16.30
C THR A 141 -0.29 12.81 -14.87
N THR A 142 0.59 12.93 -13.87
CA THR A 142 0.21 12.82 -12.45
C THR A 142 0.01 14.16 -11.76
N SER A 143 0.35 15.26 -12.43
CA SER A 143 0.15 16.61 -11.92
C SER A 143 -1.32 17.04 -11.99
N PRO A 144 -1.94 17.44 -10.86
CA PRO A 144 -3.35 17.86 -10.86
C PRO A 144 -3.54 19.22 -11.52
N ALA A 145 -4.46 19.26 -12.48
CA ALA A 145 -4.84 20.50 -13.16
C ALA A 145 -5.57 21.49 -12.23
N HIS A 146 -5.27 22.77 -12.39
CA HIS A 146 -6.02 23.86 -11.78
C HIS A 146 -7.50 23.83 -12.24
N ARG A 147 -8.45 23.94 -11.29
CA ARG A 147 -9.89 23.86 -11.59
C ARG A 147 -10.60 25.17 -11.27
N ARG A 148 -11.32 25.72 -12.26
CA ARG A 148 -12.21 26.88 -12.09
C ARG A 148 -13.64 26.48 -12.47
N PRO A 149 -14.69 26.98 -11.78
CA PRO A 149 -14.67 27.91 -10.64
C PRO A 149 -14.25 27.24 -9.31
N PHE A 150 -13.98 28.04 -8.28
CA PHE A 150 -13.56 27.55 -6.95
C PHE A 150 -14.56 26.57 -6.31
N SER A 151 -15.87 26.74 -6.56
CA SER A 151 -16.89 25.79 -6.12
C SER A 151 -16.68 24.38 -6.70
N ALA A 152 -16.29 24.30 -7.98
CA ALA A 152 -15.95 23.04 -8.62
C ALA A 152 -14.66 22.43 -8.04
N ALA A 153 -13.70 23.28 -7.65
CA ALA A 153 -12.49 22.83 -6.95
C ALA A 153 -12.80 22.25 -5.56
N VAL A 154 -13.66 22.89 -4.77
CA VAL A 154 -14.06 22.35 -3.47
C VAL A 154 -14.83 21.03 -3.64
N HIS A 155 -15.75 20.95 -4.60
CA HIS A 155 -16.45 19.70 -4.91
C HIS A 155 -15.48 18.59 -5.35
N SER A 156 -14.46 18.92 -6.14
CA SER A 156 -13.46 17.93 -6.54
C SER A 156 -12.65 17.42 -5.34
N LEU A 157 -12.30 18.25 -4.35
CA LEU A 157 -11.62 17.79 -3.13
C LEU A 157 -12.41 16.67 -2.43
N PHE A 158 -13.68 16.92 -2.10
CA PHE A 158 -14.52 15.92 -1.43
C PHE A 158 -14.72 14.66 -2.29
N ARG A 159 -14.90 14.85 -3.60
CA ARG A 159 -15.01 13.75 -4.56
C ARG A 159 -13.74 12.89 -4.56
N GLU A 160 -12.54 13.48 -4.69
CA GLU A 160 -11.29 12.71 -4.74
C GLU A 160 -11.01 11.98 -3.42
N ILE A 161 -11.32 12.59 -2.27
CA ILE A 161 -11.23 11.90 -0.97
C ILE A 161 -12.15 10.67 -0.97
N MET A 162 -13.40 10.79 -1.44
CA MET A 162 -14.33 9.65 -1.51
C MET A 162 -13.88 8.58 -2.52
N VAL A 163 -13.46 9.00 -3.72
CA VAL A 163 -13.03 8.13 -4.83
C VAL A 163 -11.77 7.34 -4.45
N THR A 164 -10.88 7.91 -3.62
CA THR A 164 -9.69 7.22 -3.09
C THR A 164 -10.05 5.92 -2.36
N TRP A 165 -11.15 5.92 -1.61
CA TRP A 165 -11.59 4.80 -0.77
C TRP A 165 -12.65 3.91 -1.42
N THR A 166 -13.14 4.28 -2.60
CA THR A 166 -14.20 3.55 -3.30
C THR A 166 -13.75 3.00 -4.65
N MET A 167 -12.97 3.76 -5.42
CA MET A 167 -12.56 3.43 -6.78
C MET A 167 -11.04 3.35 -6.99
N LEU A 168 -10.22 3.39 -5.93
CA LEU A 168 -8.76 3.31 -6.02
C LEU A 168 -8.13 4.44 -6.85
N GLN A 169 -8.77 5.60 -6.96
CA GLN A 169 -8.31 6.72 -7.78
C GLN A 169 -8.26 8.01 -6.98
N ASN A 170 -7.27 8.84 -7.28
CA ASN A 170 -7.16 10.19 -6.74
C ASN A 170 -6.37 11.04 -7.74
N ASN A 171 -7.02 12.07 -8.29
CA ASN A 171 -6.39 12.94 -9.28
C ASN A 171 -5.36 13.91 -8.67
N TYR A 172 -5.39 14.16 -7.36
CA TYR A 172 -4.40 14.99 -6.68
C TYR A 172 -3.18 14.19 -6.23
N ASP A 173 -3.34 12.90 -5.94
CA ASP A 173 -2.25 12.00 -5.60
C ASP A 173 -2.56 10.57 -6.09
N PRO A 174 -2.18 10.24 -7.34
CA PRO A 174 -2.48 8.95 -7.92
C PRO A 174 -1.94 7.76 -7.13
N ASN A 175 -0.91 7.96 -6.29
CA ASN A 175 -0.26 6.86 -5.56
C ASN A 175 -1.08 6.36 -4.37
N GLN A 176 -2.13 7.10 -3.97
CA GLN A 176 -3.04 6.72 -2.90
C GLN A 176 -3.90 5.49 -3.23
N TRP A 177 -3.91 5.02 -4.48
CA TRP A 177 -4.60 3.79 -4.89
C TRP A 177 -4.26 2.58 -4.01
N THR A 178 -3.04 2.53 -3.47
CA THR A 178 -2.55 1.41 -2.64
C THR A 178 -3.19 1.33 -1.25
N LEU A 179 -3.82 2.40 -0.76
CA LEU A 179 -4.31 2.50 0.61
C LEU A 179 -5.55 1.65 0.86
N GLN A 180 -6.53 1.69 -0.05
CA GLN A 180 -7.77 0.91 0.08
C GLN A 180 -7.50 -0.60 0.03
N PRO A 181 -6.66 -1.16 -0.87
CA PRO A 181 -6.31 -2.58 -0.85
C PRO A 181 -5.59 -2.99 0.43
N LEU A 182 -4.67 -2.15 0.94
CA LEU A 182 -3.98 -2.41 2.22
C LEU A 182 -4.96 -2.43 3.40
N LEU A 183 -5.94 -1.53 3.41
CA LEU A 183 -7.00 -1.51 4.42
C LEU A 183 -7.88 -2.76 4.29
N LYS A 184 -8.43 -3.05 3.10
CA LYS A 184 -9.27 -4.21 2.81
C LYS A 184 -8.58 -5.50 3.24
N GLY A 185 -7.35 -5.72 2.79
CA GLY A 185 -6.56 -6.91 3.14
C GLY A 185 -6.33 -7.05 4.64
N SER A 186 -6.02 -5.95 5.34
CA SER A 186 -5.88 -6.01 6.80
C SER A 186 -7.19 -6.36 7.52
N MET A 187 -8.34 -5.85 7.04
CA MET A 187 -9.66 -6.19 7.59
C MET A 187 -10.01 -7.65 7.35
N MET A 188 -9.67 -8.21 6.19
CA MET A 188 -9.84 -9.64 5.91
C MET A 188 -9.03 -10.51 6.87
N VAL A 189 -7.79 -10.11 7.19
CA VAL A 189 -6.98 -10.80 8.22
C VAL A 189 -7.63 -10.71 9.61
N TYR A 190 -8.14 -9.54 10.01
CA TYR A 190 -8.84 -9.39 11.29
C TYR A 190 -10.10 -10.26 11.35
N MET A 191 -10.91 -10.29 10.29
CA MET A 191 -12.11 -11.12 10.19
C MET A 191 -11.77 -12.61 10.24
N LEU A 192 -10.72 -13.04 9.53
CA LEU A 192 -10.24 -14.42 9.56
C LEU A 192 -9.81 -14.83 10.97
N ILE A 193 -9.05 -13.98 11.67
CA ILE A 193 -8.63 -14.27 13.05
C ILE A 193 -9.83 -14.32 13.99
N PHE A 194 -10.75 -13.37 13.87
CA PHE A 194 -11.96 -13.31 14.68
C PHE A 194 -12.80 -14.59 14.51
N GLY A 195 -13.09 -14.98 13.27
CA GLY A 195 -13.87 -16.19 12.97
C GLY A 195 -13.17 -17.50 13.34
N THR A 196 -11.84 -17.53 13.33
CA THR A 196 -11.04 -18.75 13.63
C THR A 196 -10.46 -18.77 15.04
N ILE A 197 -10.88 -17.87 15.93
CA ILE A 197 -10.20 -17.67 17.22
C ILE A 197 -10.34 -18.85 18.18
N TYR A 198 -11.47 -19.55 18.12
CA TYR A 198 -11.77 -20.76 18.90
C TYR A 198 -11.34 -22.05 18.19
N MET A 199 -10.86 -21.97 16.95
CA MET A 199 -10.43 -23.14 16.21
C MET A 199 -9.05 -23.62 16.68
N GLN A 200 -8.85 -24.94 16.67
CA GLN A 200 -7.52 -25.48 16.90
C GLN A 200 -6.55 -25.02 15.79
N GLN A 201 -5.26 -24.89 16.15
CA GLN A 201 -4.21 -24.40 15.24
C GLN A 201 -4.18 -25.14 13.89
N LYS A 202 -4.38 -26.47 13.89
CA LYS A 202 -4.35 -27.28 12.66
C LYS A 202 -5.42 -26.84 11.67
N TYR A 203 -6.67 -26.74 12.12
CA TYR A 203 -7.78 -26.30 11.28
C TYR A 203 -7.65 -24.84 10.85
N ARG A 204 -7.14 -23.98 11.72
CA ARG A 204 -6.84 -22.58 11.35
C ARG A 204 -5.83 -22.49 10.21
N MET A 205 -4.75 -23.27 10.25
CA MET A 205 -3.77 -23.31 9.15
C MET A 205 -4.38 -23.84 7.85
N MET A 206 -5.22 -24.87 7.91
CA MET A 206 -5.90 -25.39 6.72
C MET A 206 -6.84 -24.34 6.10
N ILE A 207 -7.60 -23.61 6.91
CA ILE A 207 -8.48 -22.53 6.42
C ILE A 207 -7.65 -21.38 5.86
N SER A 208 -6.58 -20.95 6.53
CA SER A 208 -5.69 -19.93 5.99
C SER A 208 -5.08 -20.33 4.64
N LEU A 209 -4.70 -21.60 4.48
CA LEU A 209 -4.21 -22.13 3.21
C LEU A 209 -5.32 -22.16 2.15
N ALA A 210 -6.54 -22.58 2.51
CA ALA A 210 -7.68 -22.57 1.61
C ALA A 210 -8.01 -21.16 1.12
N PHE A 211 -8.00 -20.16 2.00
CA PHE A 211 -8.16 -18.75 1.61
C PHE A 211 -7.03 -18.28 0.69
N TYR A 212 -5.78 -18.64 0.99
CA TYR A 212 -4.65 -18.32 0.12
C TYR A 212 -4.84 -18.91 -1.28
N VAL A 213 -5.19 -20.19 -1.39
CA VAL A 213 -5.44 -20.85 -2.67
C VAL A 213 -6.63 -20.21 -3.38
N TYR A 214 -7.70 -19.89 -2.67
CA TYR A 214 -8.86 -19.20 -3.24
C TYR A 214 -8.49 -17.85 -3.86
N PHE A 215 -7.78 -16.98 -3.13
CA PHE A 215 -7.36 -15.68 -3.66
C PHE A 215 -6.37 -15.81 -4.82
N PHE A 216 -5.43 -16.77 -4.70
CA PHE A 216 -4.49 -17.07 -5.78
C PHE A 216 -5.21 -17.51 -7.07
N LEU A 217 -6.24 -18.37 -6.97
CA LEU A 217 -7.03 -18.82 -8.12
C LEU A 217 -7.97 -17.74 -8.65
N ALA A 218 -8.51 -16.89 -7.77
CA ALA A 218 -9.36 -15.77 -8.15
C ALA A 218 -8.57 -14.62 -8.81
N GLY A 219 -7.24 -14.61 -8.69
CA GLY A 219 -6.38 -13.53 -9.19
C GLY A 219 -6.46 -12.25 -8.36
N GLU A 220 -6.85 -12.34 -7.08
CA GLU A 220 -6.89 -11.23 -6.11
C GLU A 220 -5.70 -11.23 -5.14
#